data_AF-A0A1P8JV74-F1
#
_entry.id   AF-A0A1P8JV74-F1
#
_cell.length_a   1.000
_cell.length_b   1.000
_cell.length_c   1.000
_cell.angle_alpha   90.00
_cell.angle_beta   90.00
_cell.angle_gamma   90.00
#
_symmetry.space_group_name_H-M   'P 1'
#
loop_
_entity.id
_entity.type
_entity.pdbx_description
1 polymer ?
#
loop_
_entity_poly.entity_id
_entity_poly.type
_entity_poly.pdbx_seq_one_letter_code
_entity_poly.pdbx_strand_id
1 'polypeptide(L)' 'MNNQRFSKAAALKALYARADRIAADQQFDMGNGTSQLKPKNRMSDEDVRRAVEYGRMRAFEQFAKAIEDGLRFE' A
#
# COMPACT_ATOMS: atom_id res chain seq x y z
N MET A 1 0.29 -18.12 -23.59
CA MET A 1 -0.46 -17.43 -22.52
C MET A 1 -0.03 -18.04 -21.19
N ASN A 2 0.65 -17.26 -20.33
CA ASN A 2 1.02 -17.74 -19.00
C ASN A 2 -0.24 -17.85 -18.15
N ASN A 3 -0.76 -19.07 -17.98
CA ASN A 3 -1.73 -19.39 -16.94
C ASN A 3 -1.02 -19.23 -15.58
N GLN A 4 -0.91 -18.00 -15.07
CA GLN A 4 -0.58 -17.80 -13.67
C GLN A 4 -1.72 -18.41 -12.86
N ARG A 5 -1.51 -19.64 -12.38
CA ARG A 5 -2.40 -20.27 -11.41
C ARG A 5 -2.56 -19.32 -10.23
N PHE A 6 -3.79 -18.90 -9.98
CA PHE A 6 -4.12 -18.15 -8.78
C PHE A 6 -3.78 -19.02 -7.56
N SER A 7 -2.93 -18.49 -6.69
CA SER A 7 -2.62 -19.08 -5.39
C SER A 7 -2.57 -17.96 -4.35
N LYS A 8 -2.92 -18.29 -3.10
CA LYS A 8 -2.81 -17.35 -1.97
C LYS A 8 -1.41 -16.72 -1.93
N ALA A 9 -0.36 -17.53 -2.05
CA ALA A 9 1.02 -17.06 -2.07
C ALA A 9 1.31 -16.08 -3.22
N ALA A 10 0.83 -16.35 -4.43
CA ALA A 10 1.02 -15.44 -5.57
C ALA A 10 0.27 -14.11 -5.39
N ALA A 11 -0.95 -14.16 -4.83
CA ALA A 11 -1.73 -12.96 -4.53
C ALA A 11 -1.05 -12.09 -3.47
N LEU A 12 -0.60 -12.69 -2.36
CA LEU A 12 0.14 -11.99 -1.30
C LEU A 12 1.41 -11.34 -1.85
N LYS A 13 2.21 -12.09 -2.61
CA LYS A 13 3.42 -11.57 -3.25
C LYS A 13 3.13 -10.38 -4.15
N ALA A 14 2.05 -10.41 -4.92
CA ALA A 14 1.68 -9.31 -5.81
C ALA A 14 1.22 -8.07 -5.06
N LEU A 15 0.49 -8.21 -3.95
CA LEU A 15 0.03 -7.10 -3.12
C LEU A 15 1.20 -6.42 -2.40
N TYR A 16 2.06 -7.18 -1.73
CA TYR A 16 3.24 -6.64 -1.07
C TYR A 16 4.18 -5.95 -2.05
N ALA A 17 4.48 -6.58 -3.20
CA ALA A 17 5.33 -5.95 -4.21
C ALA A 17 4.78 -4.62 -4.76
N ARG A 18 3.46 -4.43 -4.74
CA ARG A 18 2.84 -3.14 -5.12
C ARG A 18 2.96 -2.10 -4.01
N ALA A 19 2.72 -2.50 -2.75
CA ALA A 19 2.93 -1.63 -1.59
C ALA A 19 4.38 -1.16 -1.51
N ASP A 20 5.33 -2.09 -1.58
CA ASP A 20 6.79 -1.82 -1.52
C ASP A 20 7.23 -0.84 -2.62
N ARG A 21 6.68 -1.00 -3.83
CA ARG A 21 6.98 -0.08 -4.94
C ARG A 21 6.50 1.33 -4.65
N ILE A 22 5.27 1.49 -4.17
CA ILE A 22 4.74 2.81 -3.83
C ILE A 22 5.56 3.45 -2.70
N ALA A 23 5.92 2.66 -1.68
CA ALA A 23 6.76 3.13 -0.59
C ALA A 23 8.13 3.63 -1.08
N ALA A 24 8.77 2.87 -1.99
CA ALA A 24 10.04 3.26 -2.59
C ALA A 24 9.91 4.53 -3.47
N ASP A 25 8.91 4.56 -4.36
CA ASP A 25 8.70 5.67 -5.31
C ASP A 25 8.35 6.99 -4.60
N GLN A 26 7.58 6.93 -3.51
CA GLN A 26 7.20 8.11 -2.71
C GLN A 26 8.14 8.36 -1.53
N GLN A 27 9.17 7.52 -1.36
CA GLN A 27 10.12 7.56 -0.25
C GLN A 27 9.42 7.64 1.12
N PHE A 28 8.43 6.77 1.33
CA PHE A 28 7.71 6.73 2.60
C PHE A 28 8.56 6.13 3.70
N ASP A 29 8.55 6.78 4.86
CA ASP A 29 9.13 6.26 6.09
C ASP A 29 8.08 5.40 6.80
N MET A 30 8.27 4.08 6.76
CA MET A 30 7.36 3.12 7.37
C MET A 30 7.31 3.24 8.92
N GLY A 31 8.33 3.84 9.54
CA GLY A 31 8.34 4.15 10.97
C GLY A 31 7.54 5.40 11.32
N ASN A 32 7.17 6.21 10.33
CA ASN A 32 6.60 7.55 10.54
C ASN A 32 5.23 7.73 9.87
N GLY A 33 4.35 6.74 10.03
CA GLY A 33 2.89 6.81 9.90
C GLY A 33 2.31 7.82 8.90
N THR A 34 1.19 8.47 9.26
CA THR A 34 0.61 9.56 8.44
C THR A 34 1.21 10.93 8.76
N SER A 35 2.03 11.03 9.82
CA SER A 35 2.74 12.26 10.22
C SER A 35 3.66 12.79 9.12
N GLN A 36 4.25 11.89 8.31
CA GLN A 36 5.05 12.26 7.14
C GLN A 36 4.26 12.96 6.02
N LEU A 37 2.93 12.89 6.04
CA LEU A 37 2.05 13.48 5.03
C LEU A 37 1.60 14.90 5.41
N LYS A 38 1.98 15.40 6.59
CA LYS A 38 1.53 16.70 7.07
C LYS A 38 2.28 17.81 6.31
N PRO A 39 1.58 18.66 5.52
CA PRO A 39 2.23 19.79 4.88
C PRO A 39 2.72 20.77 5.96
N LYS A 40 3.93 21.32 5.78
CA LYS A 40 4.55 22.24 6.75
C LYS A 40 3.92 23.63 6.75
N ASN A 41 3.46 24.08 5.58
CA ASN A 41 2.93 25.43 5.38
C ASN A 41 1.52 25.35 4.81
N ARG A 42 1.41 25.33 3.47
CA ARG A 42 0.16 25.25 2.73
C ARG A 42 0.13 23.93 1.96
N MET A 43 -1.04 23.30 1.95
CA MET A 43 -1.29 22.09 1.18
C MET A 43 -1.20 22.39 -0.32
N SER A 44 -0.37 21.62 -1.02
CA SER A 44 -0.20 21.62 -2.47
C SER A 44 -0.85 20.39 -3.10
N ASP A 45 -1.02 20.40 -4.42
CA ASP A 45 -1.50 19.23 -5.17
C ASP A 45 -0.56 18.03 -5.04
N GLU A 46 0.74 18.29 -4.83
CA GLU A 46 1.73 17.25 -4.54
C GLU A 46 1.48 16.57 -3.19
N ASP A 47 1.15 17.33 -2.15
CA ASP A 47 0.82 16.77 -0.85
C ASP A 47 -0.43 15.87 -0.92
N VAL A 48 -1.44 16.31 -1.69
CA VAL A 48 -2.66 15.52 -1.92
C VAL A 48 -2.34 14.22 -2.67
N ARG A 49 -1.60 14.31 -3.78
CA ARG A 49 -1.15 13.14 -4.55
C ARG A 49 -0.39 12.16 -3.67
N ARG A 50 0.53 12.67 -2.84
CA ARG A 50 1.32 11.86 -1.93
C ARG A 50 0.45 11.17 -0.88
N ALA A 51 -0.55 11.86 -0.33
CA ALA A 51 -1.51 11.26 0.60
C ALA A 51 -2.36 10.15 -0.06
N VAL A 52 -2.77 10.34 -1.32
CA VAL A 52 -3.49 9.31 -2.10
C VAL A 52 -2.63 8.08 -2.32
N GLU A 53 -1.37 8.24 -2.71
CA GLU A 53 -0.45 7.10 -2.89
C GLU A 53 -0.20 6.37 -1.56
N TYR A 54 -0.07 7.09 -0.44
CA TYR A 54 0.01 6.48 0.88
C TYR A 54 -1.23 5.62 1.19
N GLY A 55 -2.43 6.15 0.93
CA GLY A 55 -3.68 5.40 1.08
C GLY A 55 -3.71 4.12 0.24
N ARG A 56 -3.25 4.21 -1.03
CA ARG A 56 -3.17 3.06 -1.94
C ARG A 56 -2.20 1.99 -1.43
N MET A 57 -1.03 2.39 -0.94
CA MET A 57 -0.07 1.48 -0.31
C MET A 57 -0.70 0.74 0.86
N ARG A 58 -1.30 1.47 1.82
CA ARG A 58 -1.95 0.88 3.00
C ARG A 58 -3.09 -0.06 2.63
N ALA A 59 -3.85 0.24 1.58
CA ALA A 59 -4.90 -0.65 1.10
C ALA A 59 -4.33 -1.99 0.63
N PHE A 60 -3.23 -2.01 -0.13
CA PHE A 60 -2.59 -3.26 -0.55
C PHE A 60 -2.10 -4.09 0.63
N GLU A 61 -1.47 -3.46 1.62
CA GLU A 61 -1.03 -4.13 2.85
C GLU A 61 -2.20 -4.71 3.64
N GLN A 62 -3.28 -3.94 3.81
CA GLN A 62 -4.49 -4.41 4.50
C GLN A 62 -5.13 -5.59 3.78
N PHE A 63 -5.24 -5.56 2.45
CA PHE A 63 -5.75 -6.71 1.69
C PHE A 63 -4.86 -7.94 1.81
N ALA A 64 -3.53 -7.76 1.77
CA ALA A 64 -2.60 -8.87 1.96
C ALA A 64 -2.78 -9.51 3.34
N LYS A 65 -2.81 -8.68 4.39
CA LYS A 65 -3.07 -9.10 5.76
C LYS A 65 -4.43 -9.81 5.90
N ALA A 66 -5.48 -9.27 5.30
CA ALA A 66 -6.81 -9.85 5.36
C ALA A 66 -6.86 -11.24 4.68
N ILE A 67 -6.13 -11.43 3.58
CA ILE A 67 -5.97 -12.73 2.93
C ILE A 67 -5.16 -13.70 3.81
N GLU A 68 -4.08 -13.23 4.44
CA GLU A 68 -3.28 -14.00 5.39
C GLU A 68 -4.12 -14.52 6.54
N ASP A 69 -4.87 -13.62 7.17
CA ASP A 69 -5.77 -13.86 8.31
C ASP A 69 -7.00 -14.71 7.91
N GLY A 70 -7.19 -14.99 6.61
CA GLY A 70 -8.21 -15.91 6.11
C GLY A 70 -9.61 -15.30 6.03
N LEU A 71 -9.69 -13.97 5.96
CA LEU A 71 -10.88 -13.13 5.71
C LEU A 71 -12.21 -13.79 6.09
N ARG A 72 -12.56 -13.68 7.36
CA ARG A 72 -13.94 -13.94 7.83
C ARG A 72 -14.72 -12.65 7.64
N PHE A 73 -15.75 -12.68 6.80
CA PHE A 73 -16.75 -11.60 6.78
C PHE A 73 -17.54 -11.71 8.09
N GLU A 74 -17.24 -10.84 9.04
CA GLU A 74 -18.15 -10.51 10.14
C GLU A 74 -18.87 -9.20 9.81
#